data_AF-T1K895-F1
#
_entry.id   AF-T1K895-F1
#
_cell.length_a   1.000
_cell.length_b   1.000
_cell.length_c   1.000
_cell.angle_alpha   90.00
_cell.angle_beta   90.00
_cell.angle_gamma   90.00
#
_symmetry.space_group_name_H-M   'P 1'
#
loop_
_entity.id
_entity.type
_entity.pdbx_description
1 polymer ?
#
loop_
_entity_poly.entity_id
_entity_poly.type
_entity_poly.pdbx_seq_one_letter_code
_entity_poly.pdbx_strand_id
1 'polypeptide(L)'
;MKQLIYFIVLVFLILQLTDSINGQFFPFPNNNFVQCSPLAAPANGGFASMCSTTPGGTCTFACATGYTLTGSATITCLPNGAWSAAVPTCAASNRVIGYLYVPNRYWFRG
;
A
#
# COMPACT_ATOMS: atom_id res chain seq x y z
N MET A 1 38.83 41.71 10.02
CA MET A 1 37.42 41.31 10.24
C MET A 1 36.85 40.53 9.05
N LYS A 2 37.02 40.99 7.80
CA LYS A 2 36.56 40.25 6.59
C LYS A 2 37.20 38.87 6.39
N GLN A 3 38.49 38.72 6.70
CA GLN A 3 39.21 37.43 6.59
C GLN A 3 38.65 36.36 7.54
N LEU A 4 38.28 36.76 8.76
CA LEU A 4 37.72 35.87 9.78
C LEU A 4 36.31 35.42 9.38
N ILE A 5 35.51 36.34 8.84
CA ILE A 5 34.18 36.03 8.28
C ILE A 5 34.30 35.06 7.09
N TYR A 6 35.28 35.26 6.20
CA TYR A 6 35.52 34.36 5.07
C TYR A 6 35.92 32.95 5.52
N PHE A 7 36.76 32.85 6.55
CA PHE A 7 37.15 31.58 7.15
C PHE A 7 35.95 30.87 7.79
N ILE A 8 35.08 31.61 8.47
CA ILE A 8 33.84 31.07 9.06
C ILE A 8 32.90 30.56 7.95
N VAL A 9 32.67 31.34 6.89
CA VAL A 9 31.81 30.95 5.75
C VAL A 9 32.36 29.72 5.02
N LEU A 10 33.68 29.64 4.82
CA LEU A 10 34.33 28.46 4.27
C LEU A 10 34.14 27.25 5.17
N VAL A 11 34.42 27.37 6.48
CA VAL A 11 34.23 26.29 7.47
C VAL A 11 32.79 25.77 7.48
N PHE A 12 31.78 26.64 7.36
CA PHE A 12 30.41 26.19 7.16
C PHE A 12 30.28 25.40 5.85
N LEU A 13 30.66 25.97 4.70
CA LEU A 13 30.54 25.34 3.36
C LEU A 13 31.25 23.99 3.23
N ILE A 14 32.34 23.74 3.95
CA ILE A 14 33.00 22.41 4.00
C ILE A 14 32.38 21.44 5.03
N LEU A 15 31.78 21.93 6.13
CA LEU A 15 31.06 21.08 7.09
C LEU A 15 29.73 20.53 6.53
N GLN A 16 29.09 21.26 5.60
CA GLN A 16 27.87 20.78 4.91
C GLN A 16 28.08 19.67 3.87
N LEU A 17 29.31 19.15 3.76
CA LEU A 17 29.63 17.91 3.03
C LEU A 17 29.87 16.71 3.98
N THR A 18 29.84 16.92 5.30
CA THR A 18 29.95 15.85 6.32
C THR A 18 28.66 15.56 7.08
N ASP A 19 27.55 16.19 6.71
CA ASP A 19 26.26 16.08 7.41
C ASP A 19 25.50 14.77 7.16
N SER A 20 26.21 13.67 6.85
CA SER A 20 25.66 12.31 6.89
C SER A 20 25.98 11.55 8.18
N ILE A 21 26.69 12.14 9.16
CA ILE A 21 27.07 11.42 10.39
C ILE A 21 26.27 11.74 11.64
N ASN A 22 25.34 12.71 11.64
CA ASN A 22 24.54 13.06 12.83
C ASN A 22 23.08 13.47 12.58
N GLY A 23 22.41 12.87 11.58
CA GLY A 23 20.96 12.63 11.60
C GLY A 23 19.98 13.81 11.79
N GLN A 24 20.37 15.07 11.59
CA GLN A 24 19.46 16.22 11.76
C GLN A 24 19.52 17.17 10.57
N PHE A 25 18.78 16.87 9.49
CA PHE A 25 18.15 17.88 8.61
C PHE A 25 17.12 17.23 7.68
N PHE A 26 15.91 16.99 8.19
CA PHE A 26 14.57 17.01 7.56
C PHE A 26 13.60 16.68 8.71
N PRO A 27 12.36 17.23 8.77
CA PRO A 27 11.38 16.82 9.77
C PRO A 27 10.87 15.40 9.46
N PHE A 28 11.73 14.40 9.65
CA PHE A 28 11.29 13.04 9.90
C PHE A 28 11.51 12.81 11.40
N PRO A 29 10.45 12.84 12.22
CA PRO A 29 10.60 12.48 13.62
C PRO A 29 11.16 11.06 13.64
N ASN A 30 12.38 10.92 14.19
CA ASN A 30 12.91 9.69 14.77
C ASN A 30 12.26 8.44 14.17
N ASN A 31 12.86 7.93 13.09
CA ASN A 31 12.41 6.86 12.21
C ASN A 31 12.17 5.53 12.96
N ASN A 32 11.15 5.52 13.80
CA ASN A 32 10.61 4.37 14.50
C ASN A 32 9.38 3.90 13.72
N PHE A 33 9.53 3.83 12.39
CA PHE A 33 8.52 3.37 11.47
C PHE A 33 8.25 1.89 11.75
N VAL A 34 7.14 1.64 12.42
CA VAL A 34 6.71 0.28 12.75
C VAL A 34 6.32 -0.39 11.45
N GLN A 35 7.00 -1.50 11.13
CA GLN A 35 6.64 -2.33 9.99
C GLN A 35 5.26 -2.92 10.22
N CYS A 36 4.43 -2.94 9.18
CA CYS A 36 3.12 -3.56 9.28
C CYS A 36 3.26 -5.09 9.41
N SER A 37 2.28 -5.71 10.08
CA SER A 37 2.25 -7.16 10.21
C SER A 37 2.14 -7.83 8.82
N PRO A 38 2.87 -8.94 8.58
CA PRO A 38 2.75 -9.71 7.34
C PRO A 38 1.31 -10.13 7.09
N LEU A 39 0.87 -9.98 5.85
CA LEU A 39 -0.48 -10.35 5.44
C LEU A 39 -0.47 -11.73 4.80
N ALA A 40 -1.55 -12.47 5.03
CA ALA A 40 -1.82 -13.70 4.29
C ALA A 40 -2.64 -13.39 3.04
N ALA A 41 -2.47 -14.23 2.01
CA ALA A 41 -3.33 -14.18 0.83
C ALA A 41 -4.78 -14.51 1.21
N PRO A 42 -5.78 -13.79 0.68
CA PRO A 42 -7.19 -14.11 0.91
C PRO A 42 -7.56 -15.45 0.25
N ALA A 43 -8.48 -16.20 0.86
CA ALA A 43 -9.01 -17.42 0.27
C ALA A 43 -9.65 -17.14 -1.10
N ASN A 44 -9.49 -18.05 -2.07
CA ASN A 44 -9.94 -17.89 -3.46
C ASN A 44 -9.38 -16.62 -4.15
N GLY A 45 -8.20 -16.16 -3.72
CA GLY A 45 -7.50 -15.03 -4.29
C GLY A 45 -6.02 -15.04 -3.94
N GLY A 46 -5.37 -13.89 -4.11
CA GLY A 46 -3.95 -13.72 -3.84
C GLY A 46 -3.53 -12.27 -3.96
N PHE A 47 -2.22 -12.04 -3.85
CA PHE A 47 -1.62 -10.74 -4.11
C PHE A 47 -1.47 -10.52 -5.62
N ALA A 48 -2.04 -9.44 -6.12
CA ALA A 48 -1.93 -9.03 -7.52
C ALA A 48 -0.56 -8.40 -7.85
N SER A 49 0.12 -7.88 -6.82
CA SER A 49 1.43 -7.21 -6.93
C SER A 49 2.33 -7.61 -5.76
N MET A 50 3.61 -7.23 -5.82
CA MET A 50 4.46 -7.27 -4.63
C MET A 50 3.82 -6.46 -3.50
N CYS A 51 3.88 -7.01 -2.29
CA CYS A 51 3.34 -6.42 -1.08
C CYS A 51 4.51 -6.00 -0.20
N SER A 52 4.61 -4.70 0.10
CA SER A 52 5.65 -4.18 1.00
C SER A 52 5.06 -3.83 2.37
N THR A 53 5.68 -4.35 3.42
CA THR A 53 5.32 -4.07 4.83
C THR A 53 6.00 -2.81 5.38
N THR A 54 6.84 -2.14 4.59
CA THR A 54 7.44 -0.86 4.97
C THR A 54 6.39 0.23 4.95
N PRO A 55 6.44 1.25 5.84
CA PRO A 55 5.54 2.38 5.75
C PRO A 55 5.56 3.07 4.39
N GLY A 56 4.37 3.37 3.87
CA GLY A 56 4.17 3.82 2.48
C GLY A 56 4.11 2.69 1.45
N GLY A 57 4.46 1.46 1.82
CA GLY A 57 4.32 0.26 1.01
C GLY A 57 2.85 -0.08 0.75
N THR A 58 2.56 -0.59 -0.44
CA THR A 58 1.20 -0.96 -0.85
C THR A 58 1.10 -2.45 -1.16
N CYS A 59 -0.09 -3.00 -0.93
CA CYS A 59 -0.42 -4.38 -1.22
C CYS A 59 -1.73 -4.40 -1.99
N THR A 60 -1.71 -4.97 -3.19
CA THR A 60 -2.89 -5.11 -4.05
C THR A 60 -3.32 -6.56 -4.09
N PHE A 61 -4.62 -6.80 -3.99
CA PHE A 61 -5.25 -8.11 -3.97
C PHE A 61 -6.06 -8.35 -5.24
N ALA A 62 -6.06 -9.60 -5.69
CA ALA A 62 -6.90 -10.07 -6.77
C ALA A 62 -7.59 -11.38 -6.37
N CYS A 63 -8.82 -11.55 -6.84
CA CYS A 63 -9.57 -12.79 -6.65
C CYS A 63 -9.46 -13.69 -7.88
N ALA A 64 -9.57 -14.99 -7.65
CA ALA A 64 -9.61 -15.99 -8.72
C ALA A 64 -10.85 -15.82 -9.61
N THR A 65 -10.81 -16.38 -10.81
CA THR A 65 -11.92 -16.35 -11.75
C THR A 65 -13.20 -16.89 -11.10
N GLY A 66 -14.30 -16.15 -11.23
CA GLY A 66 -15.58 -16.52 -10.61
C GLY A 66 -15.75 -16.00 -9.19
N TYR A 67 -14.80 -15.22 -8.65
CA TYR A 67 -14.90 -14.53 -7.37
C TYR A 67 -14.77 -13.01 -7.55
N THR A 68 -15.46 -12.26 -6.71
CA THR A 68 -15.44 -10.80 -6.63
C THR A 68 -14.83 -10.35 -5.33
N LEU A 69 -13.91 -9.39 -5.42
CA LEU A 69 -13.25 -8.81 -4.25
C LEU A 69 -14.22 -7.93 -3.47
N THR A 70 -14.32 -8.19 -2.18
CA THR A 70 -15.16 -7.43 -1.24
C THR A 70 -14.25 -6.68 -0.28
N GLY A 71 -14.27 -5.35 -0.35
CA GLY A 71 -13.40 -4.47 0.42
C GLY A 71 -12.39 -3.72 -0.45
N SER A 72 -11.31 -3.25 0.15
CA SER A 72 -10.27 -2.48 -0.55
C SER A 72 -9.35 -3.39 -1.35
N ALA A 73 -9.30 -3.21 -2.67
CA ALA A 73 -8.40 -3.95 -3.55
C ALA A 73 -6.92 -3.64 -3.27
N THR A 74 -6.63 -2.42 -2.79
CA THR A 74 -5.28 -1.99 -2.42
C THR A 74 -5.30 -1.40 -1.01
N ILE A 75 -4.33 -1.79 -0.19
CA ILE A 75 -4.11 -1.24 1.15
C ILE A 75 -2.66 -0.76 1.28
N THR A 76 -2.44 0.17 2.21
CA THR A 76 -1.15 0.84 2.41
C THR A 76 -0.71 0.66 3.84
N CYS A 77 0.57 0.36 4.05
CA CYS A 77 1.16 0.32 5.38
C CYS A 77 1.34 1.74 5.91
N LEU A 78 0.67 2.05 7.01
CA LEU A 78 0.76 3.36 7.66
C LEU A 78 2.00 3.42 8.57
N PRO A 79 2.54 4.62 8.85
CA PRO A 79 3.71 4.79 9.72
C PRO A 79 3.53 4.29 11.16
N ASN A 80 2.28 4.07 11.59
CA ASN A 80 1.95 3.53 12.91
C ASN A 80 1.96 1.99 12.97
N GLY A 81 2.35 1.30 11.88
CA GLY A 81 2.37 -0.17 11.79
C GLY A 81 1.01 -0.81 11.51
N ALA A 82 -0.03 -0.01 11.27
CA ALA A 82 -1.34 -0.49 10.87
C ALA A 82 -1.53 -0.42 9.35
N TRP A 83 -2.34 -1.32 8.81
CA TRP A 83 -2.80 -1.22 7.42
C TRP A 83 -3.92 -0.20 7.30
N SER A 84 -3.96 0.54 6.19
CA SER A 84 -5.00 1.55 5.92
C SER A 84 -6.41 0.97 5.83
N ALA A 85 -6.52 -0.33 5.53
CA ALA A 85 -7.76 -1.07 5.50
C ALA A 85 -7.51 -2.55 5.87
N ALA A 86 -8.59 -3.26 6.22
CA ALA A 86 -8.55 -4.69 6.45
C ALA A 86 -8.29 -5.47 5.15
N VAL A 87 -7.76 -6.69 5.29
CA VAL A 87 -7.57 -7.61 4.15
C VAL A 87 -8.94 -7.91 3.52
N PRO A 88 -9.10 -7.73 2.20
CA PRO A 88 -10.36 -7.98 1.52
C PRO A 88 -10.66 -9.48 1.43
N THR A 89 -11.93 -9.82 1.23
CA THR A 89 -12.37 -11.20 1.02
C THR A 89 -12.82 -11.42 -0.42
N CYS A 90 -12.60 -12.62 -0.94
CA CYS A 90 -13.09 -13.02 -2.26
C CYS A 90 -14.41 -13.79 -2.08
N ALA A 91 -15.52 -13.12 -2.37
CA ALA A 91 -16.84 -13.74 -2.37
C ALA A 91 -17.11 -14.36 -3.75
N ALA A 92 -17.83 -15.49 -3.81
CA ALA A 92 -18.23 -16.07 -5.09
C ALA A 92 -19.01 -15.01 -5.89
N SER A 93 -18.54 -14.72 -7.09
CA SER A 93 -19.23 -13.79 -7.96
C SER A 93 -20.55 -14.45 -8.32
N ASN A 94 -21.66 -13.90 -7.84
CA ASN A 94 -22.98 -14.28 -8.33
C ASN A 94 -23.14 -13.67 -9.72
N ARG A 95 -22.31 -14.11 -10.67
CA ARG A 95 -22.63 -13.99 -12.08
C ARG A 95 -23.85 -14.86 -12.26
N VAL A 96 -25.01 -14.23 -12.14
CA VAL A 96 -26.18 -14.67 -12.88
C VAL A 96 -25.72 -14.65 -14.34
N ILE A 97 -25.21 -15.79 -14.83
CA ILE A 97 -25.21 -16.05 -16.26
C ILE A 97 -26.67 -15.79 -16.62
N GLY A 98 -26.96 -14.71 -17.34
CA GLY A 98 -28.27 -14.05 -17.44
C GLY A 98 -29.43 -14.87 -18.02
N TYR A 99 -29.42 -16.19 -17.87
CA TYR A 99 -30.35 -17.13 -18.48
C TYR A 99 -30.88 -18.21 -17.53
N LEU A 100 -30.39 -18.34 -16.28
CA LEU A 100 -30.84 -19.45 -15.41
C LEU A 100 -31.85 -19.06 -14.32
N TYR A 101 -32.31 -17.81 -14.27
CA TYR A 101 -33.51 -17.45 -13.52
C TYR A 101 -34.59 -16.90 -14.47
N VAL A 102 -35.12 -17.77 -15.33
CA VAL A 102 -36.46 -17.60 -15.93
C VAL A 102 -37.38 -18.67 -15.33
N PRO A 103 -38.03 -18.40 -14.18
CA PRO A 103 -39.13 -19.24 -13.75
C PRO A 103 -40.31 -18.93 -14.67
N ASN A 104 -40.54 -19.79 -15.66
CA ASN A 104 -41.69 -19.81 -16.58
C ASN A 104 -41.83 -18.64 -17.58
N ARG A 105 -41.19 -18.74 -18.75
CA ARG A 105 -41.73 -18.13 -19.99
C ARG A 105 -41.93 -19.20 -21.08
N TYR A 106 -43.04 -19.93 -20.98
CA TYR A 106 -43.79 -20.37 -22.16
C TYR A 106 -44.05 -19.08 -23.00
N TRP A 107 -43.85 -18.97 -24.32
CA TRP A 107 -44.17 -19.86 -25.42
C TRP A 107 -43.35 -19.47 -26.68
N PHE A 108 -42.37 -20.27 -27.10
CA PHE A 108 -41.93 -20.25 -28.51
C PHE A 108 -42.90 -21.09 -29.33
N ARG A 109 -44.05 -20.51 -29.68
CA ARG A 109 -44.92 -20.96 -30.78
C ARG A 109 -45.66 -19.75 -31.33
N GLY A 110 -45.35 -19.39 -32.57
CA GLY A 110 -45.92 -18.30 -33.34
C GLY A 110 -45.08 -18.12 -34.59
#